data_AF-A0A955TQC3-F1
#
_entry.id   AF-A0A955TQC3-F1
#
_cell.length_a   1.000
_cell.length_b   1.000
_cell.length_c   1.000
_cell.angle_alpha   90.00
_cell.angle_beta   90.00
_cell.angle_gamma   90.00
#
_symmetry.space_group_name_H-M   'P 1'
#
loop_
_entity.id
_entity.type
_entity.pdbx_description
1 polymer ?
#
loop_
_entity_poly.entity_id
_entity_poly.type
_entity_poly.pdbx_seq_one_letter_code
_entity_poly.pdbx_strand_id
1 'polypeptide(L)'
;MARRRVNWCVIGLFLEILGLVLWVGGLLVIIGVVIPAVFNSFGMEPAGRFLRRVFDGYGYMNLGLLGVFGICAGLRFRTYGIGGATLWALSKGELGLLAGMFLVTTGIMGVLGPQAVALQELAFEAVSKSEKEMAYAEFFRVHMIVRGLHMVNLGLAIGLLIIKLRRMVVHAIRPDIALSPSTVEGSSVNGGTQ
;
A
#
# COMPACT_ATOMS: atom_id res chain seq x y z
N MET A 1 20.57 -6.77 34.12
CA MET A 1 19.98 -7.37 32.90
C MET A 1 19.51 -6.25 31.98
N ALA A 2 20.27 -5.97 30.92
CA ALA A 2 19.91 -4.93 29.94
C ALA A 2 18.66 -5.38 29.16
N ARG A 3 17.51 -4.75 29.43
CA ARG A 3 16.31 -4.89 28.57
C ARG A 3 16.70 -4.36 27.20
N ARG A 4 17.00 -5.26 26.25
CA ARG A 4 17.05 -4.96 24.82
C ARG A 4 15.72 -4.30 24.50
N ARG A 5 15.68 -2.97 24.36
CA ARG A 5 14.52 -2.26 23.84
C ARG A 5 14.37 -2.76 22.41
N VAL A 6 13.47 -3.72 22.21
CA VAL A 6 13.08 -4.16 20.87
C VAL A 6 12.65 -2.89 20.15
N ASN A 7 13.38 -2.51 19.10
CA ASN A 7 13.06 -1.34 18.29
C ASN A 7 11.83 -1.69 17.45
N TRP A 8 10.65 -1.69 18.08
CA TRP A 8 9.35 -1.94 17.46
C TRP A 8 9.15 -1.11 16.17
N CYS A 9 9.78 0.06 16.11
CA CYS A 9 9.77 0.93 14.95
C CYS A 9 10.48 0.34 13.71
N VAL A 10 11.59 -0.38 13.91
CA VAL A 10 12.36 -1.06 12.84
C VAL A 10 11.56 -2.24 12.30
N ILE A 11 10.96 -3.03 13.19
CA ILE A 11 10.10 -4.15 12.81
C ILE A 11 8.90 -3.65 12.02
N GLY A 12 8.24 -2.59 12.49
CA GLY A 12 7.12 -1.97 11.77
C GLY A 12 7.52 -1.42 10.40
N LEU A 13 8.73 -0.85 10.26
CA LEU A 13 9.21 -0.33 8.97
C LEU A 13 9.51 -1.48 8.00
N PHE A 14 10.12 -2.55 8.50
CA PHE A 14 10.38 -3.74 7.72
C PHE A 14 9.08 -4.37 7.20
N LEU A 15 8.07 -4.53 8.06
CA LEU A 15 6.75 -5.04 7.69
C LEU A 15 6.05 -4.12 6.68
N GLU A 16 6.18 -2.81 6.81
CA GLU A 16 5.64 -1.85 5.85
C GLU A 16 6.26 -1.99 4.47
N ILE A 17 7.59 -2.11 4.38
CA ILE A 17 8.30 -2.27 3.11
C ILE A 17 7.95 -3.62 2.48
N LEU A 18 7.97 -4.70 3.27
CA LEU A 18 7.60 -6.02 2.80
C LEU A 18 6.17 -6.02 2.25
N GLY A 19 5.24 -5.41 2.99
CA GLY A 19 3.86 -5.25 2.54
C GLY A 19 3.75 -4.46 1.24
N LEU A 20 4.47 -3.34 1.11
CA LEU A 20 4.45 -2.54 -0.12
C LEU A 20 5.03 -3.29 -1.31
N VAL A 21 6.10 -4.06 -1.12
CA VAL A 21 6.68 -4.92 -2.15
C VAL A 21 5.70 -6.03 -2.56
N LEU A 22 5.03 -6.68 -1.61
CA LEU A 22 4.01 -7.68 -1.91
C LEU A 22 2.80 -7.09 -2.64
N TRP A 23 2.39 -5.89 -2.26
CA TRP A 23 1.29 -5.17 -2.90
C TRP A 23 1.65 -4.81 -4.35
N VAL A 24 2.74 -4.07 -4.56
CA VAL A 24 3.18 -3.62 -5.88
C VAL A 24 3.56 -4.82 -6.76
N GLY A 25 4.41 -5.70 -6.24
CA GLY A 25 4.89 -6.87 -6.96
C GLY A 25 3.78 -7.88 -7.26
N GLY A 26 2.88 -8.13 -6.31
CA GLY A 26 1.74 -9.02 -6.50
C GLY A 26 0.85 -8.57 -7.65
N LEU A 27 0.51 -7.29 -7.71
CA LEU A 27 -0.31 -6.76 -8.82
C LEU A 27 0.41 -6.85 -10.17
N LEU A 28 1.70 -6.54 -10.22
CA LEU A 28 2.49 -6.62 -11.45
C LEU A 28 2.57 -8.07 -11.97
N VAL A 29 2.78 -9.05 -11.08
CA VAL A 29 2.79 -10.46 -11.45
C VAL A 29 1.42 -10.91 -11.96
N ILE A 30 0.35 -10.51 -11.28
CA ILE A 30 -1.02 -10.84 -11.72
C ILE A 30 -1.26 -10.31 -13.14
N ILE A 31 -0.93 -9.04 -13.40
CA ILE A 31 -1.20 -8.40 -14.69
C ILE A 31 -0.29 -8.90 -15.80
N GLY A 32 1.02 -8.99 -15.53
CA GLY A 32 2.02 -9.30 -16.55
C GLY A 32 2.14 -10.80 -16.86
N VAL A 33 1.81 -11.67 -15.91
CA VAL A 33 2.04 -13.12 -16.04
C VAL A 33 0.76 -13.91 -15.90
N VAL A 34 0.01 -13.73 -14.82
CA VAL A 34 -1.15 -14.59 -14.52
C VAL A 34 -2.28 -14.38 -15.52
N ILE A 35 -2.66 -13.13 -15.81
CA ILE A 35 -3.74 -12.83 -16.75
C ILE A 35 -3.44 -13.43 -18.15
N PRO A 36 -2.29 -13.15 -18.79
CA PRO A 36 -1.98 -13.74 -20.10
C PRO A 36 -1.94 -15.27 -20.06
N ALA A 37 -1.30 -15.86 -19.04
CA ALA A 37 -1.15 -17.32 -18.94
C ALA A 37 -2.50 -18.03 -18.81
N VAL A 38 -3.41 -17.48 -18.01
CA VAL A 38 -4.74 -18.06 -17.78
C VAL A 38 -5.59 -17.95 -19.04
N PHE A 39 -5.64 -16.80 -19.71
CA PHE A 39 -6.41 -16.65 -20.96
C PHE A 39 -5.83 -17.43 -22.13
N ASN A 40 -4.52 -17.70 -22.14
CA ASN A 40 -3.91 -18.57 -23.15
C ASN A 40 -4.21 -20.06 -22.91
N SER A 41 -4.46 -20.45 -21.65
CA SER A 41 -4.63 -21.86 -21.26
C SER A 41 -6.10 -22.28 -21.07
N PHE A 42 -6.98 -21.33 -20.74
CA PHE A 42 -8.40 -21.56 -20.45
C PHE A 42 -9.30 -20.73 -21.37
N GLY A 43 -10.50 -21.25 -21.65
CA GLY A 43 -11.56 -20.48 -22.29
C GLY A 43 -12.00 -19.27 -21.44
N MET A 44 -12.67 -18.30 -22.08
CA MET A 44 -13.03 -17.01 -21.47
C MET A 44 -13.80 -17.13 -20.14
N GLU A 45 -14.75 -18.07 -20.05
CA GLU A 45 -15.59 -18.28 -18.86
C GLU A 45 -14.81 -18.88 -17.67
N PRO A 46 -14.10 -20.03 -17.82
CA PRO A 46 -13.23 -20.54 -16.75
C PRO A 46 -12.12 -19.56 -16.35
N ALA A 47 -11.50 -18.88 -17.33
CA ALA A 47 -10.47 -17.88 -17.08
C ALA A 47 -10.99 -16.72 -16.22
N GLY A 48 -12.17 -16.20 -16.55
CA GLY A 48 -12.80 -15.11 -15.79
C GLY A 48 -13.11 -15.51 -14.35
N ARG A 49 -13.64 -16.73 -14.11
CA ARG A 49 -13.89 -17.22 -12.74
C ARG A 49 -12.60 -17.45 -11.95
N PHE A 50 -11.56 -17.95 -12.60
CA PHE A 50 -10.26 -18.14 -11.96
C PHE A 50 -9.62 -16.81 -11.55
N LEU A 51 -9.56 -15.85 -12.48
CA LEU A 51 -8.97 -14.53 -12.22
C LEU A 51 -9.70 -13.80 -11.11
N ARG A 52 -11.03 -13.91 -11.04
CA ARG A 52 -11.80 -13.37 -9.92
C ARG A 52 -11.30 -13.91 -8.58
N ARG A 53 -11.12 -15.23 -8.45
CA ARG A 53 -10.64 -15.82 -7.19
C ARG A 53 -9.22 -15.37 -6.82
N VAL A 54 -8.36 -15.15 -7.82
CA VAL A 54 -7.02 -14.58 -7.63
C VAL A 54 -7.10 -13.13 -7.16
N PHE A 55 -7.94 -12.30 -7.79
CA PHE A 55 -8.12 -10.90 -7.41
C PHE A 55 -8.80 -10.75 -6.05
N ASP A 56 -9.75 -11.61 -5.69
CA ASP A 56 -10.36 -11.65 -4.36
C ASP A 56 -9.30 -11.97 -3.30
N GLY A 57 -8.48 -13.00 -3.52
CA GLY A 57 -7.37 -13.36 -2.63
C GLY A 57 -6.36 -12.23 -2.46
N TYR A 58 -6.00 -11.58 -3.58
CA TYR A 58 -5.14 -10.39 -3.58
C TYR A 58 -5.77 -9.22 -2.83
N GLY A 59 -7.09 -9.00 -2.98
CA GLY A 59 -7.85 -7.98 -2.25
C GLY A 59 -7.83 -8.21 -0.73
N TYR A 60 -8.11 -9.43 -0.28
CA TYR A 60 -8.05 -9.78 1.15
C TYR A 60 -6.64 -9.64 1.73
N MET A 61 -5.62 -10.03 0.97
CA MET A 61 -4.22 -9.79 1.35
C MET A 61 -3.95 -8.29 1.52
N ASN A 62 -4.39 -7.45 0.59
CA ASN A 62 -4.21 -6.00 0.67
C ASN A 62 -4.96 -5.37 1.85
N LEU A 63 -6.16 -5.85 2.19
CA LEU A 63 -6.86 -5.43 3.40
C LEU A 63 -6.07 -5.79 4.67
N GLY A 64 -5.49 -6.99 4.72
CA GLY A 64 -4.59 -7.40 5.80
C GLY A 64 -3.37 -6.47 5.93
N LEU A 65 -2.75 -6.15 4.78
CA LEU A 65 -1.61 -5.22 4.72
C LEU A 65 -2.00 -3.81 5.17
N LEU A 66 -3.17 -3.29 4.76
CA LEU A 66 -3.70 -2.02 5.26
C LEU A 66 -3.89 -2.02 6.77
N GLY A 67 -4.36 -3.14 7.34
CA GLY A 67 -4.46 -3.31 8.78
C GLY A 67 -3.09 -3.21 9.47
N VAL A 68 -2.08 -3.90 8.93
CA VAL A 68 -0.70 -3.83 9.45
C VAL A 68 -0.14 -2.41 9.32
N PHE A 69 -0.32 -1.74 8.18
CA PHE A 69 0.15 -0.38 7.99
C PHE A 69 -0.57 0.60 8.93
N GLY A 70 -1.88 0.42 9.14
CA GLY A 70 -2.67 1.22 10.07
C GLY A 70 -2.22 1.05 11.53
N ILE A 71 -1.92 -0.19 11.95
CA ILE A 71 -1.39 -0.47 13.29
C ILE A 71 0.00 0.17 13.46
N CYS A 72 0.91 -0.02 12.48
CA CYS A 72 2.24 0.60 12.50
C CYS A 72 2.16 2.13 12.52
N ALA A 73 1.27 2.71 11.71
CA ALA A 73 1.00 4.15 11.68
C ALA A 73 0.44 4.67 13.01
N GLY A 74 -0.55 3.98 13.57
CA GLY A 74 -1.21 4.35 14.83
C GLY A 74 -0.27 4.24 16.03
N LEU A 75 0.55 3.19 16.10
CA LEU A 75 1.58 3.05 17.12
C LEU A 75 2.60 4.19 17.04
N ARG A 76 3.08 4.54 15.84
CA ARG A 76 4.01 5.67 15.66
C ARG A 76 3.38 7.02 15.94
N PHE A 77 2.12 7.23 15.57
CA PHE A 77 1.36 8.43 15.91
C PHE A 77 1.27 8.62 17.42
N ARG A 78 0.98 7.53 18.17
CA ARG A 78 0.88 7.56 19.64
C ARG A 78 2.23 7.80 20.33
N THR A 79 3.34 7.32 19.77
CA THR A 79 4.65 7.42 20.41
C THR A 79 5.47 8.65 19.99
N TYR A 80 5.30 9.16 18.77
CA TYR A 80 6.16 10.23 18.22
C TYR A 80 5.39 11.45 17.67
N GLY A 81 4.05 11.40 17.61
CA GLY A 81 3.22 12.49 17.10
C GLY A 81 3.35 12.75 15.57
N ILE A 82 2.69 13.81 15.09
CA ILE A 82 2.77 14.27 13.69
C ILE A 82 3.77 15.42 13.60
N GLY A 83 4.71 15.35 12.66
CA GLY A 83 5.57 16.49 12.30
C GLY A 83 6.94 16.59 12.97
N GLY A 84 7.40 15.56 13.70
CA GLY A 84 8.76 15.54 14.26
C GLY A 84 9.87 15.40 13.22
N ALA A 85 11.02 16.03 13.44
CA ALA A 85 12.21 15.97 12.57
C ALA A 85 12.99 14.62 12.64
N THR A 86 12.32 13.54 13.03
CA THR A 86 12.90 12.20 13.19
C THR A 86 12.36 11.25 12.11
N LEU A 87 13.16 10.25 11.72
CA LEU A 87 12.79 9.13 10.83
C LEU A 87 11.41 8.52 11.09
N TRP A 88 10.94 8.64 12.33
CA TRP A 88 9.82 7.92 12.90
C TRP A 88 8.52 8.74 12.93
N ALA A 89 8.59 10.03 12.60
CA ALA A 89 7.39 10.88 12.55
C ALA A 89 6.61 10.64 11.24
N LEU A 90 5.29 10.50 11.38
CA LEU A 90 4.40 10.37 10.23
C LEU A 90 4.36 11.68 9.45
N SER A 91 4.62 11.61 8.15
CA SER A 91 4.38 12.73 7.24
C SER A 91 2.90 12.82 6.86
N LYS A 92 2.37 14.04 6.73
CA LYS A 92 1.03 14.28 6.17
C LYS A 92 0.85 13.61 4.80
N GLY A 93 1.92 13.52 4.01
CA GLY A 93 1.93 12.83 2.73
C GLY A 93 1.77 11.31 2.85
N GLU A 94 2.38 10.67 3.86
CA GLU A 94 2.20 9.22 4.09
C GLU A 94 0.77 8.91 4.53
N LEU A 95 0.21 9.74 5.40
CA LEU A 95 -1.16 9.58 5.86
C LEU A 95 -2.16 9.76 4.71
N GLY A 96 -1.95 10.78 3.86
CA GLY A 96 -2.78 11.00 2.68
C GLY A 96 -2.71 9.84 1.67
N LEU A 97 -1.51 9.31 1.42
CA LEU A 97 -1.33 8.14 0.54
C LEU A 97 -1.99 6.89 1.13
N LEU A 98 -1.82 6.63 2.43
CA LEU A 98 -2.41 5.47 3.10
C LEU A 98 -3.93 5.56 3.16
N ALA A 99 -4.49 6.75 3.42
CA ALA A 99 -5.92 7.00 3.36
C ALA A 99 -6.47 6.82 1.94
N GLY A 100 -5.75 7.30 0.91
CA GLY A 100 -6.10 7.10 -0.49
C GLY A 100 -6.10 5.61 -0.87
N MET A 101 -5.07 4.86 -0.47
CA MET A 101 -4.98 3.41 -0.69
C MET A 101 -6.12 2.67 -0.01
N PHE A 102 -6.46 3.06 1.23
CA PHE A 102 -7.58 2.48 1.96
C PHE A 102 -8.91 2.72 1.26
N LEU A 103 -9.21 3.96 0.88
CA LEU A 103 -10.44 4.34 0.21
C LEU A 103 -10.61 3.63 -1.14
N VAL A 104 -9.55 3.56 -1.94
CA VAL A 104 -9.60 2.86 -3.24
C VAL A 104 -9.79 1.36 -3.04
N THR A 105 -9.04 0.73 -2.12
CA THR A 105 -9.13 -0.72 -1.88
C THR A 105 -10.51 -1.12 -1.38
N THR A 106 -11.05 -0.40 -0.40
CA THR A 106 -12.40 -0.65 0.13
C THR A 106 -13.49 -0.35 -0.90
N GLY A 107 -13.35 0.68 -1.72
CA GLY A 107 -14.30 0.98 -2.80
C GLY A 107 -14.33 -0.12 -3.87
N ILE A 108 -13.17 -0.64 -4.26
CA ILE A 108 -13.08 -1.77 -5.19
C ILE A 108 -13.75 -3.00 -4.56
N MET A 109 -13.37 -3.39 -3.34
CA MET A 109 -13.86 -4.64 -2.74
C MET A 109 -15.33 -4.57 -2.30
N GLY A 110 -15.79 -3.42 -1.81
CA GLY A 110 -17.12 -3.27 -1.23
C GLY A 110 -18.21 -2.94 -2.24
N VAL A 111 -17.87 -2.30 -3.36
CA VAL A 111 -18.87 -1.78 -4.32
C VAL A 111 -18.61 -2.31 -5.72
N LEU A 112 -17.46 -1.97 -6.31
CA LEU A 112 -17.22 -2.20 -7.74
C LEU A 112 -16.95 -3.68 -8.05
N GLY A 113 -16.33 -4.41 -7.14
CA GLY A 113 -16.06 -5.84 -7.24
C GLY A 113 -17.35 -6.66 -7.33
N PRO A 114 -18.25 -6.58 -6.32
CA PRO A 114 -19.55 -7.25 -6.37
C PRO A 114 -20.39 -6.88 -7.59
N GLN A 115 -20.34 -5.63 -8.05
CA GLN A 115 -21.04 -5.21 -9.27
C GLN A 115 -20.45 -5.86 -10.53
N ALA A 116 -19.13 -5.84 -10.71
CA ALA A 116 -18.47 -6.49 -11.85
C ALA A 116 -18.77 -7.99 -11.89
N VAL A 117 -18.83 -8.61 -10.71
CA VAL A 117 -19.20 -10.01 -10.50
C VAL A 117 -20.61 -10.34 -10.97
N ALA A 118 -21.60 -9.56 -10.54
CA ALA A 118 -22.98 -9.80 -10.91
C ALA A 118 -23.16 -9.67 -12.43
N LEU A 119 -22.53 -8.66 -13.03
CA LEU A 119 -22.56 -8.45 -14.47
C LEU A 119 -21.84 -9.56 -15.24
N GLN A 120 -20.76 -10.11 -14.70
CA GLN A 120 -20.04 -11.24 -15.31
C GLN A 120 -20.87 -12.52 -15.30
N GLU A 121 -21.57 -12.80 -14.20
CA GLU A 121 -22.47 -13.96 -14.09
C GLU A 121 -23.65 -13.82 -15.05
N LEU A 122 -24.27 -12.63 -15.12
CA LEU A 122 -25.31 -12.32 -16.10
C LEU A 122 -24.83 -12.51 -17.55
N ALA A 123 -23.61 -12.09 -17.87
CA ALA A 123 -23.03 -12.26 -19.20
C ALA A 123 -22.74 -13.74 -19.55
N PHE A 124 -22.51 -14.58 -18.54
CA PHE A 124 -22.28 -16.01 -18.74
C PHE A 124 -23.58 -16.81 -18.81
N GLU A 125 -24.62 -16.39 -18.09
CA GLU A 125 -25.95 -17.03 -18.09
C GLU A 125 -26.83 -16.62 -19.29
N ALA A 126 -26.54 -15.51 -19.95
CA ALA A 126 -27.30 -15.04 -21.12
C ALA A 126 -27.26 -16.05 -22.29
N VAL A 127 -28.44 -16.51 -22.71
CA VAL A 127 -28.63 -17.49 -23.80
C VAL A 127 -28.74 -16.79 -25.16
N SER A 128 -29.37 -15.62 -25.22
CA SER A 128 -29.49 -14.87 -26.47
C SER A 128 -28.24 -14.04 -26.75
N LYS A 129 -27.89 -13.91 -28.03
CA LYS A 129 -26.71 -13.16 -28.47
C LYS A 129 -26.81 -11.66 -28.10
N SER A 130 -27.99 -11.07 -28.20
CA SER A 130 -28.19 -9.64 -27.88
C SER A 130 -28.10 -9.35 -26.37
N GLU A 131 -28.62 -10.23 -25.51
CA GLU A 131 -28.48 -10.08 -24.07
C GLU A 131 -27.02 -10.24 -23.62
N LYS A 132 -26.31 -11.19 -24.25
CA LYS A 132 -24.89 -11.44 -23.98
C LYS A 132 -24.02 -10.22 -24.35
N GLU A 133 -24.29 -9.59 -25.49
CA GLU A 133 -23.56 -8.38 -25.92
C GLU A 133 -23.80 -7.19 -24.98
N MET A 134 -25.04 -6.96 -24.53
CA MET A 134 -25.34 -5.89 -23.57
C MET A 134 -24.69 -6.13 -22.21
N ALA A 135 -24.78 -7.36 -21.68
CA ALA A 135 -24.18 -7.72 -20.40
C ALA A 135 -22.65 -7.63 -20.43
N TYR A 136 -22.02 -8.05 -21.55
CA TYR A 136 -20.57 -7.86 -21.73
C TYR A 136 -20.17 -6.40 -21.82
N ALA A 137 -20.91 -5.57 -22.55
CA ALA A 137 -20.60 -4.14 -22.65
C ALA A 137 -20.62 -3.45 -21.28
N GLU A 138 -21.61 -3.78 -20.45
CA GLU A 138 -21.71 -3.24 -19.10
C GLU A 138 -20.64 -3.80 -18.15
N PHE A 139 -20.37 -5.10 -18.23
CA PHE A 139 -19.25 -5.73 -17.53
C PHE A 139 -17.92 -5.07 -17.88
N PHE A 140 -17.61 -4.87 -19.16
CA PHE A 140 -16.35 -4.25 -19.59
C PHE A 140 -16.24 -2.81 -19.11
N ARG A 141 -17.33 -2.05 -19.11
CA ARG A 141 -17.35 -0.68 -18.57
C ARG A 141 -16.95 -0.66 -17.10
N VAL A 142 -17.58 -1.48 -16.26
CA VAL A 142 -17.25 -1.57 -14.83
C VAL A 142 -15.85 -2.14 -14.62
N HIS A 143 -15.47 -3.18 -15.38
CA HIS A 143 -14.15 -3.79 -15.29
C HIS A 143 -13.02 -2.80 -15.63
N MET A 144 -13.21 -1.93 -16.64
CA MET A 144 -12.24 -0.89 -16.98
C MET A 144 -12.06 0.13 -15.85
N ILE A 145 -13.15 0.49 -15.17
CA ILE A 145 -13.10 1.37 -13.99
C ILE A 145 -12.32 0.69 -12.87
N VAL A 146 -12.63 -0.58 -12.55
CA VAL A 146 -11.92 -1.37 -11.53
C VAL A 146 -10.43 -1.47 -11.84
N ARG A 147 -10.09 -1.78 -13.10
CA ARG A 147 -8.69 -1.84 -13.57
C ARG A 147 -7.99 -0.49 -13.41
N GLY A 148 -8.65 0.60 -13.78
CA GLY A 148 -8.14 1.96 -13.60
C GLY A 148 -7.87 2.29 -12.12
N LEU A 149 -8.81 1.95 -11.22
CA LEU A 149 -8.63 2.14 -9.79
C LEU A 149 -7.46 1.31 -9.24
N HIS A 150 -7.26 0.07 -9.71
CA HIS A 150 -6.07 -0.71 -9.36
C HIS A 150 -4.77 -0.04 -9.81
N MET A 151 -4.74 0.58 -10.99
CA MET A 151 -3.56 1.34 -11.46
C MET A 151 -3.29 2.58 -10.63
N VAL A 152 -4.34 3.31 -10.24
CA VAL A 152 -4.21 4.45 -9.31
C VAL A 152 -3.67 3.98 -7.97
N ASN A 153 -4.23 2.90 -7.41
CA ASN A 153 -3.79 2.33 -6.14
C ASN A 153 -2.33 1.85 -6.19
N LEU A 154 -1.91 1.26 -7.32
CA LEU A 154 -0.52 0.90 -7.59
C LEU A 154 0.39 2.14 -7.55
N GLY A 155 -0.01 3.23 -8.20
CA GLY A 155 0.72 4.50 -8.16
C GLY A 155 0.86 5.07 -6.75
N LEU A 156 -0.21 5.00 -5.93
CA LEU A 156 -0.17 5.42 -4.52
C LEU A 156 0.80 4.56 -3.71
N ALA A 157 0.76 3.24 -3.88
CA ALA A 157 1.65 2.31 -3.19
C ALA A 157 3.13 2.52 -3.57
N ILE A 158 3.42 2.72 -4.87
CA ILE A 158 4.76 3.06 -5.36
C ILE A 158 5.21 4.40 -4.79
N GLY A 159 4.35 5.42 -4.77
CA GLY A 159 4.65 6.72 -4.18
C GLY A 159 5.03 6.61 -2.69
N LEU A 160 4.27 5.82 -1.93
CA LEU A 160 4.56 5.55 -0.51
C LEU A 160 5.90 4.83 -0.34
N LEU A 161 6.18 3.84 -1.20
CA LEU A 161 7.44 3.10 -1.21
C LEU A 161 8.63 4.00 -1.51
N ILE A 162 8.54 4.88 -2.52
CA ILE A 162 9.60 5.85 -2.86
C ILE A 162 9.88 6.80 -1.71
N ILE A 163 8.84 7.33 -1.05
CA ILE A 163 9.00 8.24 0.10
C ILE A 163 9.74 7.53 1.25
N LYS A 164 9.40 6.27 1.54
CA LYS A 164 10.05 5.48 2.59
C LYS A 164 11.49 5.13 2.22
N LEU A 165 11.74 4.68 0.98
CA LEU A 165 13.08 4.39 0.47
C LEU A 165 13.97 5.63 0.53
N ARG A 166 13.49 6.79 0.06
CA ARG A 166 14.23 8.06 0.11
C ARG A 166 14.59 8.42 1.55
N ARG A 167 13.67 8.29 2.50
CA ARG A 167 13.94 8.58 3.92
C ARG A 167 15.00 7.66 4.52
N MET A 168 14.97 6.36 4.19
CA MET A 168 15.99 5.41 4.62
C MET A 168 17.36 5.72 4.03
N VAL A 169 17.44 6.00 2.73
CA VAL A 169 18.69 6.31 2.03
C VAL A 169 19.31 7.60 2.57
N VAL A 170 18.51 8.66 2.77
CA VAL A 170 19.00 9.94 3.34
C VAL A 170 19.60 9.73 4.74
N HIS A 171 18.97 8.92 5.59
CA HIS A 171 19.49 8.66 6.93
C HIS A 171 20.66 7.68 6.96
N ALA A 172 20.74 6.75 5.99
CA ALA A 172 21.90 5.88 5.83
C ALA A 172 23.14 6.65 5.33
N ILE A 173 22.95 7.68 4.51
CA ILE A 173 24.03 8.49 3.92
C ILE A 173 24.49 9.64 4.83
N ARG A 174 23.62 10.20 5.68
CA ARG A 174 23.98 11.29 6.62
C ARG A 174 23.57 10.98 8.06
N PRO A 175 24.32 10.14 8.80
CA PRO A 175 24.08 9.93 10.24
C PRO A 175 24.39 11.18 11.08
N ASP A 176 25.18 12.12 10.55
CA ASP A 176 25.85 13.21 11.29
C ASP A 176 24.96 14.41 11.65
N ILE A 177 23.78 14.54 11.03
CA ILE A 177 22.88 15.70 11.26
C ILE A 177 21.95 15.47 12.47
N ALA A 178 21.87 14.25 13.01
CA ALA A 178 20.97 13.89 14.11
C ALA A 178 21.57 14.06 15.52
N LEU A 179 22.86 14.43 15.63
CA LEU A 179 23.57 14.62 16.91
C LEU A 179 24.12 16.05 17.07
N SER A 180 23.34 17.07 16.70
CA SER A 180 23.52 18.40 17.31
C SER A 180 22.36 18.67 18.27
N PRO A 181 22.37 18.07 19.48
CA PRO A 181 21.70 18.72 20.58
C PRO A 181 22.48 20.01 20.84
N SER A 182 21.79 21.12 20.73
CA SER A 182 22.18 22.35 21.40
C SER A 182 22.44 22.07 22.88
N THR A 183 23.71 21.89 23.24
CA THR A 183 24.21 22.08 24.61
C THR A 183 25.00 23.38 24.60
N VAL A 184 24.36 24.49 24.99
CA VAL A 184 24.30 25.03 26.37
C VAL A 184 25.50 25.95 26.57
N GLU A 185 25.29 27.26 26.43
CA GLU A 185 25.03 28.19 27.55
C GLU A 185 26.23 28.32 28.49
N GLY A 186 26.68 29.56 28.68
CA GLY A 186 27.94 29.87 29.31
C GLY A 186 28.02 29.53 30.79
N SER A 187 29.26 29.38 31.26
CA SER A 187 29.63 29.69 32.64
C SER A 187 31.00 30.35 32.68
N SER A 188 31.02 31.57 33.20
CA SER A 188 32.19 32.33 33.64
C SER A 188 32.94 31.63 34.79
N VAL A 189 34.28 31.67 34.78
CA VAL A 189 35.18 31.76 35.96
C VAL A 189 36.52 32.32 35.41
N ASN A 190 36.89 33.60 35.56
CA ASN A 190 37.29 34.41 36.72
C ASN A 190 38.70 34.08 37.30
N GLY A 191 39.66 35.00 37.08
CA GLY A 191 40.73 35.39 38.01
C GLY A 191 42.04 34.57 38.11
N GLY A 192 43.18 35.27 37.95
CA GLY A 192 44.40 34.96 38.72
C GLY A 192 45.75 34.97 38.00
N THR A 193 46.41 36.14 38.00
CA THR A 193 47.86 36.36 38.30
C THR A 193 48.94 35.50 37.64
N GLN A 194 49.78 36.11 36.79
CA GLN A 194 51.09 36.69 37.16
C GLN A 194 51.60 37.61 36.05
#